data_AF-A0A372QKU9-F1
#
_entry.id   AF-A0A372QKU9-F1
#
_cell.length_a   1.000
_cell.length_b   1.000
_cell.length_c   1.000
_cell.angle_alpha   90.00
_cell.angle_beta   90.00
_cell.angle_gamma   90.00
#
_symmetry.space_group_name_H-M   'P 1'
#
loop_
_entity.id
_entity.type
_entity.pdbx_description
1 polymer ?
#
loop_
_entity_poly.entity_id
_entity_poly.type
_entity_poly.pdbx_seq_one_letter_code
_entity_poly.pdbx_strand_id
1 'polypeptide(L)'
;MTIPKDEDELRYAIWGVLKVVMILHANEIVHRDIRWENIMRLTDNSWVLIDFEEAAPIGRGNRSTPTLNIAAPKYRGVESDPPIHAEQQLSESARNFRDRLTQQNHNERPSAADAIDDDWFSDM
;
A
#
# COMPACT_ATOMS: atom_id res chain seq x y z
N MET A 1 -7.95 -14.68 -6.87
CA MET A 1 -7.42 -13.33 -6.56
C MET A 1 -6.82 -12.77 -7.82
N THR A 2 -7.09 -11.50 -8.11
CA THR A 2 -6.67 -10.85 -9.35
C THR A 2 -5.41 -10.05 -9.07
N ILE A 3 -4.32 -10.41 -9.73
CA ILE A 3 -3.07 -9.64 -9.68
C ILE A 3 -3.10 -8.66 -10.87
N PRO A 4 -2.70 -7.39 -10.70
CA PRO A 4 -2.58 -6.46 -11.81
C PRO A 4 -1.66 -6.99 -12.91
N LYS A 5 -2.05 -6.83 -14.16
CA LYS A 5 -1.34 -7.41 -15.31
C LYS A 5 -0.27 -6.49 -15.91
N ASP A 6 -0.44 -5.19 -15.72
CA ASP A 6 0.41 -4.13 -16.26
C ASP A 6 0.50 -2.96 -15.25
N GLU A 7 1.30 -1.95 -15.58
CA GLU A 7 1.48 -0.79 -14.72
C GLU A 7 0.18 0.00 -14.52
N ASP A 8 -0.67 0.11 -15.54
CA ASP A 8 -1.91 0.87 -15.44
C ASP A 8 -2.87 0.19 -14.45
N GLU A 9 -3.10 -1.12 -14.58
CA GLU A 9 -3.89 -1.88 -13.60
C GLU A 9 -3.27 -1.79 -12.19
N LEU A 10 -1.94 -1.82 -12.08
CA LEU A 10 -1.23 -1.68 -10.82
C LEU A 10 -1.48 -0.30 -10.21
N ARG A 11 -1.38 0.75 -11.02
CA ARG A 11 -1.64 2.13 -10.62
C ARG A 11 -3.05 2.27 -10.07
N TYR A 12 -4.06 1.75 -10.77
CA TYR A 12 -5.46 1.76 -10.31
C TYR A 12 -5.67 0.96 -9.01
N ALA A 13 -4.99 -0.17 -8.87
CA ALA A 13 -5.06 -0.97 -7.65
C ALA A 13 -4.48 -0.23 -6.44
N ILE A 14 -3.28 0.36 -6.58
CA ILE A 14 -2.63 1.12 -5.51
C ILE A 14 -3.43 2.37 -5.16
N TRP A 15 -3.98 3.09 -6.15
CA TRP A 15 -4.87 4.23 -5.93
C TRP A 15 -6.11 3.85 -5.10
N GLY A 16 -6.74 2.72 -5.42
CA GLY A 16 -7.86 2.18 -4.65
C GLY A 16 -7.49 1.89 -3.18
N VAL A 17 -6.31 1.29 -2.96
CA VAL A 17 -5.77 1.04 -1.61
C VAL A 17 -5.52 2.34 -0.86
N LEU A 18 -4.86 3.32 -1.48
CA LEU A 18 -4.56 4.63 -0.87
C LEU A 18 -5.83 5.35 -0.41
N LYS A 19 -6.92 5.31 -1.20
CA LYS A 19 -8.22 5.86 -0.79
C LYS A 19 -8.75 5.25 0.49
N VAL A 20 -8.71 3.92 0.61
CA VAL A 20 -9.16 3.23 1.83
C VAL A 20 -8.25 3.57 3.01
N VAL A 21 -6.93 3.53 2.81
CA VAL A 21 -5.94 3.84 3.86
C VAL A 21 -6.07 5.28 4.35
N MET A 22 -6.32 6.24 3.46
CA MET A 22 -6.58 7.63 3.81
C MET A 22 -7.81 7.75 4.74
N ILE A 23 -8.90 7.04 4.42
CA ILE A 23 -10.10 7.01 5.27
C ILE A 23 -9.79 6.39 6.64
N LEU A 24 -9.06 5.28 6.69
CA LEU A 24 -8.67 4.64 7.95
C LEU A 24 -7.81 5.56 8.81
N HIS A 25 -6.78 6.19 8.22
CA HIS A 25 -5.87 7.08 8.92
C HIS A 25 -6.58 8.32 9.45
N ALA A 26 -7.55 8.87 8.70
CA ALA A 26 -8.40 9.97 9.18
C ALA A 26 -9.25 9.59 10.40
N ASN A 27 -9.51 8.30 10.61
CA ASN A 27 -10.20 7.75 11.79
C ASN A 27 -9.22 7.18 12.84
N GLU A 28 -7.94 7.53 12.74
CA GLU A 28 -6.88 7.02 13.63
C GLU A 28 -6.78 5.49 13.64
N ILE A 29 -7.04 4.81 12.53
CA ILE A 29 -6.96 3.35 12.40
C ILE A 29 -5.84 2.98 11.42
N VAL A 30 -5.05 1.97 11.75
CA VAL A 30 -4.10 1.33 10.83
C VAL A 30 -4.59 -0.07 10.46
N HIS A 31 -4.50 -0.45 9.17
CA HIS A 31 -4.96 -1.75 8.67
C HIS A 31 -4.09 -2.93 9.13
N ARG A 32 -2.77 -2.72 9.16
CA ARG A 32 -1.73 -3.68 9.57
C ARG A 32 -1.54 -4.96 8.74
N ASP A 33 -2.46 -5.33 7.86
CA ASP A 33 -2.25 -6.44 6.91
C ASP A 33 -2.54 -6.06 5.45
N ILE A 34 -1.82 -5.07 4.92
CA ILE A 34 -1.94 -4.68 3.50
C ILE A 34 -1.10 -5.62 2.65
N ARG A 35 -1.76 -6.40 1.79
CA ARG A 35 -1.16 -7.41 0.91
C ARG A 35 -2.12 -7.76 -0.23
N TRP A 36 -1.61 -8.34 -1.31
CA TRP A 36 -2.41 -8.64 -2.50
C TRP A 36 -3.61 -9.55 -2.25
N GLU A 37 -3.52 -10.44 -1.26
CA GLU A 37 -4.61 -11.33 -0.88
C GLU A 37 -5.79 -10.59 -0.26
N ASN A 38 -5.53 -9.41 0.29
CA ASN A 38 -6.51 -8.52 0.90
C ASN A 38 -6.90 -7.37 -0.05
N ILE A 39 -6.57 -7.47 -1.33
CA ILE A 39 -6.96 -6.50 -2.37
C ILE A 39 -7.86 -7.21 -3.39
N MET A 40 -9.07 -6.67 -3.58
CA MET A 40 -10.09 -7.25 -4.45
C MET A 40 -10.42 -6.31 -5.61
N ARG A 41 -10.49 -6.86 -6.83
CA ARG A 41 -11.05 -6.18 -8.01
C ARG A 41 -12.54 -6.47 -8.09
N LEU A 42 -13.35 -5.43 -8.16
CA LEU A 42 -14.81 -5.50 -8.29
C LEU A 42 -15.24 -5.61 -9.76
N THR A 43 -16.52 -5.89 -10.00
CA THR A 43 -17.10 -6.06 -11.34
C THR A 43 -17.11 -4.78 -12.17
N ASP A 44 -17.05 -3.62 -11.52
CA ASP A 44 -16.95 -2.30 -12.15
C ASP A 44 -15.49 -1.90 -12.43
N ASN A 45 -14.54 -2.83 -12.29
CA ASN A 45 -13.09 -2.64 -12.41
C ASN A 45 -12.43 -1.78 -11.34
N SER A 46 -13.17 -1.34 -10.31
CA SER A 46 -12.54 -0.69 -9.16
C SER A 46 -11.78 -1.71 -8.28
N TRP A 47 -10.84 -1.20 -7.50
CA TRP A 47 -10.03 -1.99 -6.57
C TRP A 47 -10.25 -1.51 -5.15
N VAL A 48 -10.41 -2.45 -4.22
CA VAL A 48 -10.70 -2.14 -2.81
C VAL A 48 -9.86 -3.02 -1.89
N LEU A 49 -9.39 -2.42 -0.80
CA LEU A 49 -8.78 -3.11 0.33
C LEU A 49 -9.87 -3.75 1.19
N ILE A 50 -9.72 -5.04 1.48
CA ILE A 50 -10.62 -5.85 2.29
C ILE A 50 -9.89 -6.42 3.51
N ASP A 51 -10.63 -7.13 4.36
CA ASP A 51 -10.11 -7.87 5.52
C ASP A 51 -9.43 -6.99 6.58
N PHE A 52 -10.26 -6.44 7.48
CA PHE A 52 -9.85 -5.53 8.55
C PHE A 52 -9.66 -6.24 9.90
N GLU A 53 -9.53 -7.57 9.93
CA GLU A 53 -9.37 -8.33 11.18
C GLU A 53 -8.13 -7.89 11.98
N GLU A 54 -7.07 -7.50 11.28
CA GLU A 54 -5.85 -6.96 11.87
C GLU A 54 -5.88 -5.44 12.10
N ALA A 55 -6.97 -4.73 11.82
CA ALA A 55 -7.00 -3.28 12.00
C ALA A 55 -6.93 -2.87 13.49
N ALA A 56 -6.28 -1.75 13.80
CA ALA A 56 -6.17 -1.25 15.17
C ALA A 56 -6.12 0.28 15.27
N PRO A 57 -6.60 0.87 16.37
CA PRO A 57 -6.43 2.30 16.63
C PRO A 57 -4.97 2.68 16.86
N ILE A 58 -4.58 3.84 16.34
CA ILE A 58 -3.30 4.50 16.60
C ILE A 58 -3.29 4.97 18.06
N GLY A 59 -2.26 4.62 18.83
CA GLY A 59 -2.03 5.18 20.17
C GLY A 59 -2.82 4.57 21.34
N ARG A 60 -3.72 3.58 21.14
CA ARG A 60 -4.38 2.86 22.26
C ARG A 60 -3.70 1.54 22.65
N GLY A 61 -2.37 1.57 22.79
CA GLY A 61 -1.63 0.48 23.42
C GLY A 61 -1.37 0.80 24.90
N ASN A 62 -2.17 0.26 25.81
CA ASN A 62 -1.71 0.14 27.20
C ASN A 62 -0.45 -0.74 27.20
N ARG A 63 0.71 -0.14 27.50
CA ARG A 63 1.98 -0.74 27.94
C ARG A 63 2.43 -1.99 27.16
N SER A 64 3.50 -1.84 26.39
CA SER A 64 4.30 -2.95 25.85
C SER A 64 3.75 -3.65 24.60
N THR A 65 3.21 -2.92 23.63
CA THR A 65 3.33 -3.39 22.25
C THR A 65 4.71 -2.96 21.76
N PRO A 66 5.73 -3.84 21.74
CA PRO A 66 6.98 -3.53 21.04
C PRO A 66 6.59 -3.14 19.63
N THR A 67 7.27 -2.15 19.05
CA THR A 67 7.14 -1.70 17.64
C THR A 67 6.80 -2.90 16.78
N LEU A 68 5.49 -3.14 16.59
CA LEU A 68 5.05 -4.44 16.08
C LEU A 68 5.56 -4.42 14.67
N ASN A 69 6.36 -5.40 14.29
CA ASN A 69 6.91 -5.41 12.95
C ASN A 69 5.75 -5.76 12.01
N ILE A 70 5.04 -4.74 11.53
CA ILE A 70 3.76 -4.80 10.79
C ILE A 70 3.99 -5.23 9.33
N ALA A 71 5.05 -5.97 9.07
CA ALA A 71 5.28 -6.59 7.77
C ALA A 71 5.04 -8.08 7.95
N ALA A 72 4.10 -8.65 7.18
CA ALA A 72 4.03 -10.09 7.03
C ALA A 72 5.45 -10.60 6.67
N PRO A 73 5.95 -11.70 7.25
CA PRO A 73 7.36 -12.11 7.11
C PRO A 73 7.88 -12.18 5.66
N LYS A 74 6.98 -12.46 4.71
CA LYS A 74 7.27 -12.47 3.26
C LYS A 74 7.57 -11.11 2.62
N TYR A 75 7.36 -10.01 3.34
CA TYR A 75 7.71 -8.64 2.94
C TYR A 75 8.84 -8.07 3.83
N ARG A 76 9.47 -8.90 4.65
CA ARG A 76 10.52 -8.49 5.59
C ARG A 76 11.89 -8.82 4.99
N GLY A 77 12.61 -7.81 4.52
CA GLY A 77 14.00 -7.94 4.08
C GLY A 77 14.21 -8.77 2.82
N VAL A 78 13.14 -9.13 2.12
CA VAL A 78 13.17 -9.59 0.74
C VAL A 78 12.79 -8.40 -0.11
N GLU A 79 13.63 -8.06 -1.08
CA GLU A 79 13.14 -7.64 -2.39
C GLU A 79 12.11 -8.69 -2.78
N SER A 80 10.86 -8.48 -2.37
CA SER A 80 9.79 -9.34 -2.81
C SER A 80 9.72 -9.07 -4.29
N ASP A 81 10.28 -9.97 -5.10
CA ASP A 81 10.04 -9.99 -6.54
C ASP A 81 8.54 -9.70 -6.69
N PRO A 82 8.16 -8.54 -7.26
CA PRO A 82 6.77 -8.30 -7.56
C PRO A 82 6.29 -9.50 -8.37
N PRO A 83 4.98 -9.81 -8.38
CA PRO A 83 4.44 -10.81 -9.27
C PRO A 83 4.47 -10.32 -10.73
N ILE A 84 5.60 -9.81 -11.19
CA ILE A 84 5.88 -9.44 -12.55
C ILE A 84 7.40 -9.45 -12.71
N HIS A 85 7.88 -10.04 -13.81
CA HIS A 85 9.19 -9.76 -14.39
C HIS A 85 9.36 -8.26 -14.81
N ALA A 86 8.70 -7.30 -14.14
CA ALA A 86 8.50 -5.91 -14.55
C ALA A 86 9.29 -4.86 -13.79
N GLU A 87 10.24 -5.19 -12.92
CA GLU A 87 11.17 -4.13 -12.48
C GLU A 87 11.86 -3.44 -13.67
N GLN A 88 12.01 -4.16 -14.79
CA GLN A 88 12.47 -3.63 -16.08
C GLN A 88 11.39 -2.91 -16.92
N GLN A 89 10.09 -3.04 -16.59
CA GLN A 89 8.96 -2.43 -17.34
C GLN A 89 8.26 -1.29 -16.60
N LEU A 90 8.50 -1.10 -15.30
CA LEU A 90 7.96 0.05 -14.58
C LEU A 90 8.55 1.35 -15.12
N SER A 91 7.69 2.37 -15.23
CA SER A 91 8.07 3.74 -15.51
C SER A 91 8.98 4.30 -14.41
N GLU A 92 9.70 5.38 -14.73
CA GLU A 92 10.53 6.07 -13.75
C GLU A 92 9.70 6.64 -12.60
N SER A 93 8.52 7.21 -12.88
CA SER A 93 7.61 7.72 -11.86
C SER A 93 7.09 6.61 -10.95
N ALA A 94 6.76 5.42 -11.47
CA ALA A 94 6.36 4.27 -10.65
C ALA A 94 7.45 3.84 -9.66
N ARG A 95 8.71 3.78 -10.12
CA ARG A 95 9.86 3.45 -9.27
C ARG A 95 10.11 4.53 -8.22
N ASN A 96 10.07 5.80 -8.61
CA ASN A 96 10.23 6.93 -7.69
C ASN A 96 9.15 6.91 -6.60
N PHE A 97 7.90 6.61 -6.98
CA PHE A 97 6.79 6.47 -6.05
C PHE A 97 7.01 5.32 -5.05
N ARG A 98 7.38 4.12 -5.54
CA ARG A 98 7.76 2.99 -4.68
C ARG A 98 8.84 3.40 -3.68
N ASP A 99 9.90 4.04 -4.17
CA ASP A 99 11.05 4.40 -3.35
C ASP A 99 10.65 5.41 -2.25
N ARG A 100 9.76 6.37 -2.54
CA ARG A 100 9.14 7.28 -1.55
C ARG A 100 8.35 6.53 -0.47
N LEU A 101 7.59 5.50 -0.83
CA LEU A 101 6.85 4.69 0.15
C LEU A 101 7.74 3.81 1.02
N THR A 102 8.85 3.30 0.47
CA THR A 102 9.73 2.33 1.16
C THR A 102 10.93 2.96 1.85
N GLN A 103 10.98 4.29 1.98
CA GLN A 103 12.10 4.99 2.60
C GLN A 103 12.39 4.48 4.01
N GLN A 104 13.68 4.37 4.36
CA GLN A 104 14.10 3.94 5.70
C GLN A 104 13.68 4.93 6.79
N ASN A 105 13.74 6.24 6.49
CA ASN A 105 13.24 7.25 7.40
C ASN A 105 11.71 7.32 7.31
N HIS A 106 11.02 6.79 8.31
CA HIS A 106 9.56 6.71 8.31
C HIS A 106 8.89 8.10 8.33
N ASN A 107 9.60 9.13 8.79
CA ASN A 107 9.07 10.50 8.85
C ASN A 107 9.09 11.20 7.48
N GLU A 108 9.84 10.66 6.52
CA GLU A 108 9.92 11.19 5.15
C GLU A 108 8.94 10.49 4.20
N ARG A 109 8.32 9.38 4.64
CA ARG A 109 7.29 8.70 3.86
C ARG A 109 6.05 9.60 3.73
N PRO A 110 5.45 9.69 2.55
CA PRO A 110 4.22 10.46 2.37
C PRO A 110 3.08 9.84 3.20
N SER A 111 2.15 10.67 3.67
CA SER A 111 0.87 10.15 4.15
C SER A 111 0.06 9.56 2.99
N ALA A 112 -0.99 8.78 3.27
CA ALA A 112 -1.86 8.28 2.21
C ALA A 112 -2.56 9.43 1.44
N ALA A 113 -2.77 10.57 2.09
CA ALA A 113 -3.30 11.77 1.44
C ALA A 113 -2.27 12.42 0.52
N ASP A 114 -1.01 12.55 0.95
CA ASP A 114 0.04 13.12 0.09
C ASP A 114 0.39 12.16 -1.08
N ALA A 115 0.36 10.85 -0.82
CA ALA A 115 0.67 9.83 -1.80
C ALA A 115 -0.35 9.75 -2.94
N ILE A 116 -1.62 10.14 -2.71
CA ILE A 116 -2.63 10.14 -3.78
C ILE A 116 -2.40 11.27 -4.78
N ASP A 117 -1.70 12.34 -4.38
CA ASP A 117 -1.40 13.49 -5.25
C ASP A 117 -0.04 13.34 -5.96
N ASP A 118 0.55 12.15 -5.90
CA ASP A 118 1.86 11.85 -6.47
C ASP A 118 1.88 11.90 -8.02
N ASP A 119 3.02 12.29 -8.60
CA ASP A 119 3.17 12.47 -10.05
C ASP A 119 2.94 11.18 -10.84
N TRP A 120 3.17 10.01 -10.23
CA TRP A 120 2.86 8.73 -10.86
C TRP A 120 1.37 8.56 -11.21
N PHE A 121 0.48 9.30 -10.55
CA PHE A 121 -0.96 9.27 -10.80
C PHE A 121 -1.48 10.39 -11.70
N SER A 122 -0.60 11.26 -12.22
CA SER A 122 -1.00 12.44 -13.00
C SER A 122 -1.78 12.13 -14.29
N ASP A 123 -1.62 10.93 -14.86
CA ASP A 123 -2.29 10.46 -16.07
C ASP A 123 -3.60 9.67 -15.82
N MET A 124 -4.14 9.71 -14.59
CA MET A 124 -5.39 9.03 -14.20
C MET A 124 -6.67 9.87 -14.34
#